data_AF-A0A8D9AIV5-F1
#
_entry.id   AF-A0A8D9AIV5-F1
#
_cell.length_a   1.000
_cell.length_b   1.000
_cell.length_c   1.000
_cell.angle_alpha   90.00
_cell.angle_beta   90.00
_cell.angle_gamma   90.00
#
_symmetry.space_group_name_H-M   'P 1'
#
loop_
_entity.id
_entity.type
_entity.pdbx_description
1 polymer ?
#
loop_
_entity_poly.entity_id
_entity_poly.type
_entity_poly.pdbx_seq_one_letter_code
_entity_poly.pdbx_strand_id
1 'polypeptide(L)'
;VKTGIVNILSALLKHEANVNIPDNMGKMPIHVAVEKGDDFYVKKLKKKRNSKSHINTRNIELIEYLLKHGALVDAKITDGNDQGLTPLFLAIMKLKTFEKVVEILLSNGANPNLDVNGMTAFHKYVKQLKITRDMSSAYYDYEKELEIVKILLEHGANLNAVDNEGISVADDY
;
A
#
# COMPACT_ATOMS: atom_id res chain seq x y z
N VAL A 1 24.19 -5.30 12.69
CA VAL A 1 23.29 -5.61 11.57
C VAL A 1 22.81 -4.30 10.97
N LYS A 2 23.54 -3.78 9.96
CA LYS A 2 23.09 -2.64 9.15
C LYS A 2 21.89 -3.12 8.35
N THR A 3 20.75 -2.52 8.62
CA THR A 3 19.41 -3.05 8.34
C THR A 3 19.08 -3.03 6.84
N GLY A 4 18.30 -4.02 6.38
CA GLY A 4 18.01 -4.31 4.98
C GLY A 4 17.57 -3.11 4.12
N ILE A 5 16.83 -2.13 4.66
CA ILE A 5 16.41 -0.93 3.90
C ILE A 5 17.57 0.06 3.68
N VAL A 6 18.47 0.23 4.65
CA VAL A 6 19.69 1.03 4.41
C VAL A 6 20.55 0.31 3.39
N ASN A 7 20.59 -1.03 3.38
CA ASN A 7 21.27 -1.77 2.33
C ASN A 7 20.54 -1.68 0.98
N ILE A 8 19.20 -1.69 0.92
CA ILE A 8 18.42 -1.52 -0.32
C ILE A 8 18.60 -0.11 -0.87
N LEU A 9 18.35 0.94 -0.08
CA LEU A 9 18.60 2.33 -0.50
C LEU A 9 20.07 2.57 -0.83
N SER A 10 21.03 2.07 -0.03
CA SER A 10 22.45 2.24 -0.34
C SER A 10 22.90 1.43 -1.55
N ALA A 11 22.29 0.27 -1.83
CA ALA A 11 22.58 -0.53 -3.03
C ALA A 11 21.95 0.10 -4.28
N LEU A 12 20.69 0.55 -4.19
CA LEU A 12 19.99 1.26 -5.25
C LEU A 12 20.68 2.59 -5.60
N LEU A 13 21.05 3.38 -4.59
CA LEU A 13 21.73 4.68 -4.77
C LEU A 13 23.18 4.55 -5.29
N LYS A 14 23.85 3.40 -5.11
CA LYS A 14 25.26 3.23 -5.54
C LYS A 14 25.44 2.54 -6.89
N HIS A 15 24.46 1.78 -7.41
CA HIS A 15 24.75 0.78 -8.45
C HIS A 15 23.79 0.70 -9.65
N GLU A 16 23.00 1.73 -9.98
CA GLU A 16 22.02 1.63 -11.11
C GLU A 16 21.15 0.36 -11.00
N ALA A 17 20.93 -0.10 -9.77
CA ALA A 17 20.35 -1.41 -9.54
C ALA A 17 18.90 -1.41 -10.01
N ASN A 18 18.55 -2.42 -10.80
CA ASN A 18 17.20 -2.57 -11.34
C ASN A 18 16.18 -2.67 -10.18
N VAL A 19 15.32 -1.66 -10.08
CA VAL A 19 14.29 -1.54 -9.03
C VAL A 19 13.15 -2.55 -9.17
N ASN A 20 13.18 -3.39 -10.21
CA ASN A 20 12.13 -4.33 -10.56
C ASN A 20 12.49 -5.81 -10.32
N ILE A 21 13.58 -6.11 -9.62
CA ILE A 21 13.97 -7.49 -9.30
C ILE A 21 13.15 -8.00 -8.10
N PRO A 22 12.33 -9.05 -8.25
CA PRO A 22 11.59 -9.62 -7.12
C PRO A 22 12.51 -10.39 -6.16
N ASP A 23 12.12 -10.45 -4.89
CA ASP A 23 12.72 -11.35 -3.91
C ASP A 23 12.23 -12.81 -4.08
N ASN A 24 12.62 -13.69 -3.16
CA ASN A 24 12.24 -15.10 -3.17
C ASN A 24 10.76 -15.36 -2.83
N MET A 25 10.00 -14.32 -2.49
CA MET A 25 8.54 -14.36 -2.32
C MET A 25 7.84 -13.69 -3.51
N GLY A 26 8.56 -13.41 -4.61
CA GLY A 26 7.99 -12.71 -5.76
C GLY A 26 7.70 -11.22 -5.49
N LYS A 27 8.17 -10.66 -4.37
CA LYS A 27 7.92 -9.26 -4.02
C LYS A 27 9.00 -8.38 -4.61
N MET A 28 8.61 -7.53 -5.55
CA MET A 28 9.45 -6.41 -5.99
C MET A 28 9.65 -5.36 -4.88
N PRO A 29 10.74 -4.56 -4.92
CA PRO A 29 11.06 -3.55 -3.91
C PRO A 29 9.91 -2.63 -3.52
N ILE A 30 9.04 -2.27 -4.48
CA ILE A 30 7.86 -1.44 -4.23
C ILE A 30 6.84 -2.13 -3.30
N HIS A 31 6.61 -3.44 -3.42
CA HIS A 31 5.74 -4.18 -2.51
C HIS A 31 6.31 -4.21 -1.09
N VAL A 32 7.62 -4.42 -0.97
CA VAL A 32 8.30 -4.45 0.33
C VAL A 32 8.25 -3.08 0.99
N ALA A 33 8.43 -2.00 0.21
CA ALA A 33 8.33 -0.63 0.71
C ALA A 33 6.92 -0.31 1.25
N VAL A 34 5.87 -0.75 0.56
CA VAL A 34 4.47 -0.62 1.01
C VAL A 34 4.21 -1.50 2.26
N GLU A 35 4.62 -2.77 2.25
CA GLU A 35 4.33 -3.72 3.33
C GLU A 35 5.00 -3.34 4.66
N LYS A 36 6.26 -2.88 4.62
CA LYS A 36 7.03 -2.57 5.84
C LYS A 36 6.66 -1.24 6.49
N GLY A 37 5.61 -0.57 6.01
CA GLY A 37 5.16 0.76 6.41
C GLY A 37 5.01 1.00 7.92
N ASP A 38 4.69 -0.04 8.70
CA ASP A 38 4.45 0.09 10.15
C ASP A 38 5.38 -0.73 11.08
N ASP A 39 5.91 -1.88 10.67
CA ASP A 39 6.39 -2.89 11.65
C ASP A 39 7.93 -3.03 11.76
N PHE A 40 8.70 -2.48 10.82
CA PHE A 40 10.11 -2.88 10.71
C PHE A 40 11.09 -2.17 11.69
N TYR A 41 10.72 -1.01 12.25
CA TYR A 41 11.67 -0.17 13.02
C TYR A 41 11.40 -0.06 14.53
N VAL A 42 10.26 -0.57 15.03
CA VAL A 42 9.88 -0.37 16.44
C VAL A 42 10.77 -1.15 17.42
N LYS A 43 11.57 -2.13 16.96
CA LYS A 43 12.34 -3.01 17.86
C LYS A 43 13.83 -2.70 18.07
N LYS A 44 14.47 -1.71 17.42
CA LYS A 44 15.93 -1.55 17.62
C LYS A 44 16.55 -0.15 17.63
N LEU A 45 15.81 0.89 18.01
CA LEU A 45 16.41 2.18 18.40
C LEU A 45 15.72 2.79 19.64
N LYS A 46 15.67 2.02 20.74
CA LYS A 46 15.55 2.61 22.10
C LYS A 46 16.90 3.24 22.49
N LYS A 47 17.30 4.31 21.79
CA LYS A 47 18.21 5.32 22.33
C LYS A 47 18.07 6.59 21.49
N LYS A 48 17.23 7.48 22.02
CA LYS A 48 16.99 8.87 21.58
C LYS A 48 16.62 9.04 20.10
N ARG A 49 15.31 9.10 19.83
CA ARG A 49 14.64 10.16 19.04
C ARG A 49 13.14 9.88 19.02
N ASN A 50 12.43 10.59 19.88
CA ASN A 50 10.97 10.58 19.97
C ASN A 50 10.39 11.22 18.70
N SER A 51 9.54 10.49 17.97
CA SER A 51 8.30 10.99 17.34
C SER A 51 7.79 9.99 16.31
N LYS A 52 6.53 9.57 16.45
CA LYS A 52 5.79 8.72 15.49
C LYS A 52 5.75 9.29 14.06
N SER A 53 6.04 10.58 13.89
CA SER A 53 5.97 11.31 12.61
C SER A 53 7.06 10.92 11.58
N HIS A 54 8.25 10.48 12.00
CA HIS A 54 9.39 10.27 11.08
C HIS A 54 9.46 8.87 10.43
N ILE A 55 8.62 7.93 10.85
CA ILE A 55 8.64 6.56 10.31
C ILE A 55 7.85 6.50 8.99
N ASN A 56 6.70 7.18 8.94
CA ASN A 56 5.88 7.24 7.72
C ASN A 56 6.60 7.96 6.57
N THR A 57 7.35 9.03 6.88
CA THR A 57 8.05 9.84 5.87
C THR A 57 9.14 9.06 5.12
N ARG A 58 9.85 8.15 5.78
CA ARG A 58 10.93 7.37 5.13
C ARG A 58 10.43 6.29 4.17
N ASN A 59 9.25 5.72 4.43
CA ASN A 59 8.65 4.75 3.54
C ASN A 59 8.08 5.44 2.30
N ILE A 60 7.46 6.61 2.50
CA ILE A 60 7.04 7.51 1.42
C ILE A 60 8.24 7.88 0.52
N GLU A 61 9.35 8.35 1.11
CA GLU A 61 10.57 8.69 0.35
C GLU A 61 11.09 7.50 -0.47
N LEU A 62 11.05 6.28 0.09
CA LEU A 62 11.47 5.07 -0.63
C LEU A 62 10.52 4.74 -1.79
N ILE A 63 9.20 4.83 -1.58
CA ILE A 63 8.21 4.57 -2.64
C ILE A 63 8.37 5.59 -3.77
N GLU A 64 8.46 6.88 -3.45
CA GLU A 64 8.70 7.95 -4.41
C GLU A 64 10.01 7.75 -5.17
N TYR A 65 11.09 7.37 -4.46
CA TYR A 65 12.36 7.06 -5.09
C TYR A 65 12.23 5.90 -6.07
N LEU A 66 11.61 4.78 -5.68
CA LEU A 66 11.43 3.61 -6.52
C LEU A 66 10.62 3.97 -7.78
N LEU A 67 9.50 4.68 -7.63
CA LEU A 67 8.65 5.11 -8.74
C LEU A 67 9.42 6.04 -9.71
N LYS A 68 10.16 7.02 -9.18
CA LYS A 68 11.00 7.92 -9.98
C LYS A 68 12.08 7.18 -10.80
N HIS A 69 12.51 6.00 -10.34
CA HIS A 69 13.51 5.18 -11.01
C HIS A 69 12.90 4.01 -11.80
N GLY A 70 11.62 4.10 -12.16
CA GLY A 70 10.97 3.15 -13.07
C GLY A 70 10.46 1.88 -12.40
N ALA A 71 10.15 1.92 -11.11
CA ALA A 71 9.45 0.82 -10.47
C ALA A 71 8.08 0.63 -11.12
N LEU A 72 7.73 -0.63 -11.41
CA LEU A 72 6.42 -0.96 -11.96
C LEU A 72 5.35 -0.75 -10.89
N VAL A 73 4.57 0.32 -11.02
CA VAL A 73 3.55 0.74 -10.04
C VAL A 73 2.46 -0.31 -9.83
N ASP A 74 2.11 -1.05 -10.89
CA ASP A 74 1.11 -2.12 -10.92
C ASP A 74 1.73 -3.52 -10.93
N ALA A 75 2.98 -3.64 -10.47
CA ALA A 75 3.61 -4.93 -10.28
C ALA A 75 2.70 -5.88 -9.50
N LYS A 76 2.66 -7.16 -9.88
CA LYS A 76 1.99 -8.20 -9.10
C LYS A 76 3.04 -9.03 -8.39
N ILE A 77 2.80 -9.33 -7.11
CA ILE A 77 3.59 -10.34 -6.41
C ILE A 77 3.43 -11.67 -7.13
N THR A 78 4.54 -12.34 -7.45
CA THR A 78 4.52 -13.54 -8.29
C THR A 78 4.48 -14.86 -7.52
N ASP A 79 4.74 -14.86 -6.22
CA ASP A 79 4.86 -16.07 -5.40
C ASP A 79 4.35 -15.85 -3.97
N GLY A 80 4.20 -16.93 -3.21
CA GLY A 80 3.76 -16.91 -1.81
C GLY A 80 2.28 -16.56 -1.61
N ASN A 81 1.91 -16.32 -0.35
CA ASN A 81 0.51 -16.12 0.04
C ASN A 81 -0.09 -14.80 -0.45
N ASP A 82 0.77 -13.84 -0.80
CA ASP A 82 0.37 -12.53 -1.30
C ASP A 82 0.39 -12.47 -2.84
N GLN A 83 0.40 -13.63 -3.52
CA GLN A 83 0.43 -13.70 -4.98
C GLN A 83 -0.73 -12.92 -5.61
N GLY A 84 -0.41 -12.19 -6.67
CA GLY A 84 -1.35 -11.37 -7.44
C GLY A 84 -1.61 -9.99 -6.86
N LEU A 85 -1.24 -9.71 -5.60
CA LEU A 85 -1.44 -8.41 -4.98
C LEU A 85 -0.54 -7.36 -5.65
N THR A 86 -1.13 -6.18 -5.89
CA THR A 86 -0.42 -4.98 -6.37
C THR A 86 0.00 -4.08 -5.19
N PRO A 87 0.92 -3.13 -5.38
CA PRO A 87 1.26 -2.14 -4.37
C PRO A 87 0.04 -1.39 -3.82
N LEU A 88 -0.90 -0.99 -4.69
CA LEU A 88 -2.13 -0.31 -4.27
C LEU A 88 -3.02 -1.23 -3.43
N PHE A 89 -3.22 -2.47 -3.85
CA PHE A 89 -4.03 -3.42 -3.10
C PHE A 89 -3.43 -3.73 -1.71
N LEU A 90 -2.10 -3.89 -1.64
CA LEU A 90 -1.38 -4.05 -0.38
C LEU A 90 -1.56 -2.85 0.55
N ALA A 91 -1.47 -1.62 0.04
CA ALA A 91 -1.64 -0.41 0.84
C ALA A 91 -3.03 -0.38 1.50
N ILE A 92 -4.07 -0.72 0.74
CA ILE A 92 -5.45 -0.81 1.23
C ILE A 92 -5.63 -1.91 2.30
N MET A 93 -4.93 -3.05 2.18
CA MET A 93 -5.00 -4.13 3.18
C MET A 93 -4.39 -3.78 4.54
N LYS A 94 -3.53 -2.75 4.62
CA LYS A 94 -2.83 -2.39 5.86
C LYS A 94 -3.50 -1.27 6.65
N LEU A 95 -4.49 -0.57 6.07
CA LEU A 95 -5.47 0.40 6.63
C LEU A 95 -5.00 1.55 7.54
N LYS A 96 -3.94 1.44 8.32
CA LYS A 96 -3.78 2.32 9.50
C LYS A 96 -3.05 3.64 9.24
N THR A 97 -2.35 3.81 8.12
CA THR A 97 -1.46 4.98 7.91
C THR A 97 -1.17 5.31 6.44
N PHE A 98 -1.94 4.79 5.48
CA PHE A 98 -1.51 4.73 4.07
C PHE A 98 -2.24 5.66 3.09
N GLU A 99 -3.09 6.61 3.52
CA GLU A 99 -3.69 7.62 2.60
C GLU A 99 -2.67 8.22 1.65
N LYS A 100 -1.54 8.68 2.21
CA LYS A 100 -0.48 9.28 1.40
C LYS A 100 0.17 8.30 0.44
N VAL A 101 0.31 7.02 0.84
CA VAL A 101 0.86 5.99 -0.04
C VAL A 101 -0.13 5.65 -1.16
N VAL A 102 -1.43 5.55 -0.85
CA VAL A 102 -2.50 5.37 -1.84
C VAL A 102 -2.48 6.52 -2.85
N GLU A 103 -2.45 7.76 -2.37
CA GLU A 103 -2.36 8.95 -3.22
C GLU A 103 -1.10 8.95 -4.09
N ILE A 104 0.07 8.61 -3.54
CA ILE A 104 1.33 8.53 -4.31
C ILE A 104 1.26 7.46 -5.40
N LEU A 105 0.76 6.26 -5.07
CA LEU A 105 0.66 5.18 -6.05
C LEU A 105 -0.30 5.56 -7.19
N LEU A 106 -1.48 6.11 -6.86
CA LEU A 106 -2.46 6.55 -7.85
C LEU A 106 -1.95 7.73 -8.70
N SER A 107 -1.31 8.72 -8.07
CA SER A 107 -0.68 9.85 -8.77
C SER A 107 0.45 9.43 -9.70
N ASN A 108 1.05 8.25 -9.46
CA ASN A 108 2.07 7.64 -10.32
C ASN A 108 1.49 6.57 -11.26
N GLY A 109 0.18 6.57 -11.49
CA GLY A 109 -0.48 5.76 -12.51
C GLY A 109 -0.88 4.36 -12.08
N ALA A 110 -0.94 4.06 -10.77
CA ALA A 110 -1.54 2.80 -10.32
C ALA A 110 -2.99 2.72 -10.81
N ASN A 111 -3.37 1.60 -11.41
CA ASN A 111 -4.75 1.40 -11.86
C ASN A 111 -5.64 0.91 -10.70
N PRO A 112 -6.61 1.71 -10.22
CA PRO A 112 -7.47 1.32 -9.09
C PRO A 112 -8.45 0.19 -9.43
N ASN A 113 -8.63 -0.11 -10.71
CA ASN A 113 -9.58 -1.09 -11.23
C ASN A 113 -8.94 -2.45 -11.57
N LEU A 114 -7.68 -2.68 -11.19
CA LEU A 114 -7.06 -3.98 -11.38
C LEU A 114 -7.78 -5.05 -10.56
N ASP A 115 -8.14 -6.13 -11.25
CA ASP A 115 -8.64 -7.33 -10.61
C ASP A 115 -7.51 -8.06 -9.89
N VAL A 116 -7.75 -8.29 -8.60
CA VAL A 116 -6.89 -9.03 -7.69
C VAL A 116 -7.76 -10.08 -7.01
N ASN A 117 -7.70 -11.30 -7.55
CA ASN A 117 -8.49 -12.45 -7.07
C ASN A 117 -9.99 -12.18 -7.04
N GLY A 118 -10.51 -11.51 -8.09
CA GLY A 118 -11.93 -11.20 -8.20
C GLY A 118 -12.38 -9.94 -7.47
N MET A 119 -11.46 -9.11 -6.99
CA MET A 119 -11.78 -7.86 -6.31
C MET A 119 -10.87 -6.75 -6.80
N THR A 120 -11.40 -5.53 -6.86
CA THR A 120 -10.58 -4.33 -6.98
C THR A 120 -10.07 -3.90 -5.60
N ALA A 121 -9.08 -3.00 -5.58
CA ALA A 121 -8.64 -2.37 -4.33
C ALA A 121 -9.79 -1.67 -3.60
N PHE A 122 -10.77 -1.12 -4.34
CA PHE A 122 -11.93 -0.45 -3.76
C PHE A 122 -12.90 -1.43 -3.08
N HIS A 123 -13.19 -2.60 -3.67
CA HIS A 123 -13.96 -3.66 -3.00
C HIS A 123 -13.31 -4.04 -1.65
N LYS A 124 -11.99 -4.26 -1.66
CA LYS A 124 -11.26 -4.63 -0.46
C LYS A 124 -11.30 -3.53 0.61
N TYR A 125 -11.30 -2.26 0.19
CA TYR A 125 -11.42 -1.14 1.11
C TYR A 125 -12.80 -1.11 1.79
N VAL A 126 -13.87 -1.15 1.00
CA VAL A 126 -15.25 -1.07 1.52
C VAL A 126 -15.60 -2.27 2.41
N LYS A 127 -15.24 -3.50 2.02
CA LYS A 127 -15.42 -4.70 2.86
C LYS A 127 -14.72 -4.55 4.23
N GLN A 128 -13.55 -3.91 4.28
CA GLN A 128 -12.86 -3.64 5.53
C GLN A 128 -13.53 -2.53 6.36
N LEU A 129 -14.04 -1.48 5.72
CA LEU A 129 -14.78 -0.40 6.38
C LEU A 129 -16.04 -0.91 7.11
N LYS A 130 -16.78 -1.85 6.52
CA LYS A 130 -17.96 -2.45 7.20
C LYS A 130 -17.56 -3.13 8.52
N ILE A 131 -16.52 -3.96 8.48
CA ILE A 131 -16.01 -4.69 9.65
C ILE A 131 -15.60 -3.71 10.75
N THR A 132 -15.00 -2.58 10.40
CA THR A 132 -14.56 -1.60 11.40
C THR A 132 -15.72 -0.81 12.01
N ARG A 133 -16.71 -0.41 11.20
CA ARG A 133 -17.93 0.29 11.65
C ARG A 133 -18.77 -0.55 12.61
N ASP A 134 -18.90 -1.84 12.35
CA ASP A 134 -19.67 -2.76 13.20
C ASP A 134 -19.00 -3.00 14.57
N MET A 135 -17.68 -2.78 14.66
CA MET A 135 -16.89 -3.11 15.87
C MET A 135 -16.63 -1.92 16.81
N SER A 136 -16.85 -0.66 16.40
CA SER A 136 -16.52 0.49 17.25
C SER A 136 -17.22 1.80 16.84
N SER A 137 -18.34 2.14 17.47
CA SER A 137 -19.05 3.41 17.21
C SER A 137 -18.55 4.62 18.03
N ALA A 138 -17.70 4.43 19.05
CA ALA A 138 -17.38 5.50 20.02
C ALA A 138 -16.01 6.19 19.83
N TYR A 139 -15.11 5.68 18.98
CA TYR A 139 -13.75 6.22 18.77
C TYR A 139 -13.33 6.29 17.29
N TYR A 140 -14.29 6.19 16.38
CA TYR A 140 -14.02 6.06 14.95
C TYR A 140 -14.00 7.43 14.26
N ASP A 141 -12.89 7.73 13.57
CA ASP A 141 -12.74 8.95 12.78
C ASP A 141 -13.23 8.69 11.34
N TYR A 142 -14.54 8.86 11.16
CA TYR A 142 -15.23 8.63 9.89
C TYR A 142 -14.69 9.51 8.74
N GLU A 143 -14.23 10.72 9.04
CA GLU A 143 -13.71 11.65 8.04
C GLU A 143 -12.46 11.10 7.37
N LYS A 144 -11.61 10.43 8.15
CA LYS A 144 -10.37 9.83 7.67
C LYS A 144 -10.62 8.64 6.74
N GLU A 145 -11.64 7.84 7.02
CA GLU A 145 -12.03 6.72 6.14
C GLU A 145 -12.66 7.22 4.82
N LEU A 146 -13.45 8.29 4.88
CA LEU A 146 -14.01 8.88 3.66
C LEU A 146 -12.92 9.44 2.73
N GLU A 147 -11.75 9.78 3.26
CA GLU A 147 -10.67 10.35 2.45
C GLU A 147 -10.11 9.37 1.42
N ILE A 148 -9.89 8.09 1.79
CA ILE A 148 -9.43 7.08 0.82
C ILE A 148 -10.50 6.82 -0.24
N VAL A 149 -11.79 6.88 0.11
CA VAL A 149 -12.90 6.78 -0.87
C VAL A 149 -12.79 7.90 -1.90
N LYS A 150 -12.65 9.15 -1.45
CA LYS A 150 -12.49 10.31 -2.34
C LYS A 150 -11.28 10.15 -3.24
N ILE A 151 -10.12 9.83 -2.66
CA ILE A 151 -8.87 9.64 -3.42
C ILE A 151 -9.04 8.56 -4.50
N LEU A 152 -9.65 7.41 -4.18
CA LEU A 152 -9.89 6.34 -5.15
C LEU A 152 -10.82 6.81 -6.28
N LEU A 153 -11.93 7.47 -5.95
CA LEU A 153 -12.89 7.98 -6.94
C LEU A 153 -12.27 9.06 -7.84
N GLU A 154 -11.52 10.00 -7.27
CA GLU A 154 -10.80 11.05 -8.00
C GLU A 154 -9.81 10.47 -9.01
N HIS A 155 -9.22 9.32 -8.70
CA HIS A 155 -8.31 8.60 -9.59
C HIS A 155 -9.01 7.53 -10.46
N GLY A 156 -10.33 7.58 -10.57
CA GLY A 156 -11.10 6.79 -11.52
C GLY A 156 -11.44 5.36 -11.07
N ALA A 157 -11.47 5.10 -9.76
CA ALA A 157 -12.00 3.84 -9.26
C ALA A 157 -13.47 3.67 -9.63
N ASN A 158 -13.82 2.53 -10.21
CA ASN A 158 -15.17 2.22 -10.65
C ASN A 158 -16.01 1.71 -9.48
N LEU A 159 -16.91 2.55 -8.99
CA LEU A 159 -17.87 2.22 -7.92
C LEU A 159 -18.84 1.09 -8.33
N ASN A 160 -19.07 0.90 -9.63
CA ASN A 160 -19.95 -0.13 -10.17
C ASN A 160 -19.19 -1.39 -10.61
N ALA A 161 -17.89 -1.49 -10.34
CA ALA A 161 -17.18 -2.74 -10.56
C ALA A 161 -17.80 -3.82 -9.67
N VAL A 162 -17.94 -5.03 -10.19
CA VAL A 162 -18.45 -6.19 -9.46
C VAL A 162 -17.33 -7.15 -9.13
N ASP A 163 -17.38 -7.75 -7.94
CA ASP A 163 -16.46 -8.80 -7.53
C ASP A 163 -16.88 -10.18 -8.07
N ASN A 164 -16.13 -11.23 -7.71
CA ASN A 164 -16.44 -12.62 -8.09
C ASN A 164 -17.79 -13.13 -7.57
N GLU A 165 -18.39 -12.48 -6.57
CA GLU A 165 -19.72 -12.81 -6.05
C GLU A 165 -20.82 -12.02 -6.79
N GLY A 166 -20.44 -11.15 -7.73
CA GLY A 166 -21.35 -10.26 -8.46
C GLY A 166 -21.79 -9.04 -7.64
N ILE A 167 -21.13 -8.77 -6.50
CA ILE A 167 -21.46 -7.66 -5.61
C ILE A 167 -20.68 -6.44 -6.10
N SER A 168 -21.38 -5.32 -6.33
CA SER A 168 -20.69 -4.08 -6.68
C SER A 168 -20.13 -3.37 -5.45
N VAL A 169 -19.11 -2.53 -5.64
CA VAL A 169 -18.61 -1.66 -4.55
C VAL A 169 -19.74 -0.79 -4.00
N ALA A 170 -20.65 -0.31 -4.86
CA ALA A 170 -21.83 0.47 -4.48
C ALA A 170 -22.80 -0.30 -3.58
N ASP A 171 -23.00 -1.61 -3.83
CA ASP A 171 -23.86 -2.46 -2.98
C ASP A 171 -23.25 -2.65 -1.59
N ASP A 172 -21.92 -2.56 -1.51
CA ASP A 172 -21.17 -2.65 -0.27
C ASP A 172 -20.93 -1.29 0.43
N TYR A 173 -21.26 -0.15 -0.16
CA TYR A 173 -20.96 1.17 0.40
C TYR A 173 -22.13 1.79 1.18
#